data_AF-A0A2N7D6R6-F1
#
_entry.id   AF-A0A2N7D6R6-F1
#
_cell.length_a   1.000
_cell.length_b   1.000
_cell.length_c   1.000
_cell.angle_alpha   90.00
_cell.angle_beta   90.00
_cell.angle_gamma   90.00
#
_symmetry.space_group_name_H-M   'P 1'
#
loop_
_entity.id
_entity.type
_entity.pdbx_description
1 polymer ?
#
loop_
_entity_poly.entity_id
_entity_poly.type
_entity_poly.pdbx_seq_one_letter_code
_entity_poly.pdbx_strand_id
1 'polypeptide(L)'
;MTDTLRIGIAINVMRARLTVVGFNIAIVSFQISELLNMKGGISVPGLTHTVHFRADMALFLSLACSLLAIVAFLNSCAIDNTGTCDHWSFIVGDLLMYFGLANAVTGFFAPLNEQFLLAIQLAPSQEIQITIFRKAIYYLGATAWFVTLYIGPLVTLIRSPFPKTINRYLSLSYILMLAAITWLNYQAFVFEAFNTQTKGLAIPHYLSELFQPIVW
;
A
#
# COMPACT_ATOMS: atom_id res chain seq x y z
N MET A 1 4.84 -46.04 -6.42
CA MET A 1 4.62 -44.84 -5.58
C MET A 1 5.19 -43.67 -6.34
N THR A 2 4.34 -42.89 -6.98
CA THR A 2 4.75 -41.61 -7.59
C THR A 2 5.00 -40.64 -6.45
N ASP A 3 6.26 -40.32 -6.18
CA ASP A 3 6.62 -39.15 -5.37
C ASP A 3 5.99 -37.94 -6.05
N THR A 4 4.82 -37.54 -5.58
CA THR A 4 4.25 -36.23 -5.89
C THR A 4 5.22 -35.24 -5.28
N LEU A 5 6.03 -34.57 -6.12
CA LEU A 5 6.93 -33.49 -5.73
C LEU A 5 6.19 -32.56 -4.76
N ARG A 6 6.50 -32.69 -3.47
CA ARG A 6 5.88 -31.88 -2.42
C ARG A 6 6.45 -30.47 -2.55
N ILE A 7 5.57 -29.49 -2.80
CA ILE A 7 5.96 -28.08 -2.86
C ILE A 7 6.46 -27.69 -1.48
N GLY A 8 7.68 -27.17 -1.38
CA GLY A 8 8.25 -26.68 -0.13
C GLY A 8 9.03 -25.40 -0.36
N ILE A 9 8.50 -24.28 0.12
CA ILE A 9 9.20 -22.99 0.15
C ILE A 9 10.00 -22.95 1.45
N ALA A 10 11.28 -22.55 1.38
CA ALA A 10 12.13 -22.51 2.55
C ALA A 10 11.62 -21.48 3.58
N ILE A 11 11.57 -21.85 4.87
CA ILE A 11 11.16 -20.96 5.96
C ILE A 11 12.00 -19.67 6.05
N ASN A 12 13.24 -19.68 5.57
CA ASN A 12 14.08 -18.49 5.50
C ASN A 12 13.48 -17.40 4.60
N VAL A 13 12.84 -17.81 3.50
CA VAL A 13 12.13 -16.89 2.61
C VAL A 13 10.95 -16.27 3.37
N MET A 14 10.17 -17.10 4.07
CA MET A 14 9.06 -16.65 4.92
C MET A 14 9.52 -15.64 5.99
N ARG A 15 10.60 -15.95 6.71
CA ARG A 15 11.17 -15.07 7.74
C ARG A 15 11.58 -13.72 7.16
N ALA A 16 12.23 -13.69 6.00
CA ALA A 16 12.59 -12.44 5.33
C ALA A 16 11.35 -11.61 4.95
N ARG A 17 10.26 -12.24 4.51
CA ARG A 17 8.98 -11.55 4.22
C ARG A 17 8.34 -11.00 5.48
N LEU A 18 8.27 -11.78 6.56
CA LEU A 18 7.77 -11.30 7.86
C LEU A 18 8.56 -10.10 8.38
N THR A 19 9.89 -10.08 8.19
CA THR A 19 10.70 -8.91 8.54
C THR A 19 10.25 -7.66 7.77
N VAL A 20 10.08 -7.76 6.45
CA VAL A 20 9.59 -6.64 5.63
C VAL A 20 8.21 -6.17 6.09
N VAL A 21 7.29 -7.10 6.35
CA VAL A 21 5.94 -6.77 6.83
C VAL A 21 5.99 -6.12 8.21
N GLY A 22 6.79 -6.62 9.14
CA GLY A 22 6.97 -6.04 10.47
C GLY A 22 7.53 -4.62 10.43
N PHE A 23 8.53 -4.38 9.56
CA PHE A 23 9.03 -3.02 9.32
C PHE A 23 7.96 -2.10 8.73
N ASN A 24 7.17 -2.59 7.77
CA ASN A 24 6.08 -1.80 7.20
C ASN A 24 5.06 -1.39 8.27
N ILE A 25 4.66 -2.32 9.14
CA ILE A 25 3.77 -2.02 10.28
C ILE A 25 4.37 -0.95 11.17
N ALA A 26 5.64 -1.07 11.55
CA ALA A 26 6.29 -0.09 12.41
C ALA A 26 6.29 1.32 11.79
N ILE A 27 6.69 1.43 10.51
CA ILE A 27 6.71 2.71 9.79
C ILE A 27 5.30 3.31 9.72
N VAL A 28 4.30 2.49 9.34
CA VAL A 28 2.90 2.93 9.22
C VAL A 28 2.35 3.39 10.57
N SER A 29 2.65 2.68 11.66
CA SER A 29 2.23 3.09 13.01
C SER A 29 2.80 4.46 13.41
N PHE A 30 4.07 4.73 13.09
CA PHE A 30 4.65 6.06 13.32
C PHE A 30 3.98 7.12 12.46
N GLN A 31 3.73 6.84 11.17
CA GLN A 31 3.12 7.82 10.26
C GLN A 31 1.67 8.16 10.63
N ILE A 32 0.88 7.19 11.07
CA ILE A 32 -0.47 7.44 11.57
C ILE A 32 -0.40 8.44 12.74
N SER A 33 0.56 8.27 13.65
CA SER A 33 0.73 9.20 14.78
C SER A 33 1.14 10.60 14.33
N GLU A 34 1.95 10.74 13.28
CA GLU A 34 2.39 12.04 12.77
C GLU A 34 1.28 12.76 11.99
N LEU A 35 0.47 12.03 11.20
CA LEU A 35 -0.65 12.62 10.45
C LEU A 35 -1.67 13.32 11.35
N LEU A 36 -1.91 12.78 12.55
CA LEU A 36 -2.79 13.42 13.55
C LEU A 36 -2.31 14.82 13.95
N ASN A 37 -1.02 15.11 13.81
CA ASN A 37 -0.41 16.41 14.14
C ASN A 37 -0.23 17.32 12.91
N MET A 38 -0.50 16.82 11.70
CA MET A 38 -0.34 17.59 10.47
C MET A 38 -1.51 18.58 10.26
N LYS A 39 -1.17 19.82 9.94
CA LYS A 39 -2.15 20.85 9.56
C LYS A 39 -2.66 20.61 8.13
N GLY A 40 -3.88 21.08 7.84
CA GLY A 40 -4.44 21.09 6.47
C GLY A 40 -5.50 20.04 6.17
N GLY A 41 -5.90 19.22 7.15
CA GLY A 41 -6.96 18.22 6.98
C GLY A 41 -8.36 18.77 7.30
N ILE A 42 -9.35 17.88 7.26
CA ILE A 42 -10.75 18.22 7.53
C ILE A 42 -11.00 18.24 9.04
N SER A 43 -11.59 19.34 9.52
CA SER A 43 -12.09 19.44 10.89
C SER A 43 -13.45 18.77 10.97
N VAL A 44 -13.52 17.62 11.66
CA VAL A 44 -14.77 16.89 11.89
C VAL A 44 -15.31 17.25 13.27
N PRO A 45 -16.58 17.67 13.40
CA PRO A 45 -17.18 17.96 14.71
C PRO A 45 -17.03 16.77 15.67
N GLY A 46 -16.46 17.01 16.84
CA GLY A 46 -16.24 15.99 17.88
C GLY A 46 -14.85 15.36 17.87
N LEU A 47 -14.01 15.63 16.85
CA LEU A 47 -12.59 15.27 16.86
C LEU A 47 -11.73 16.48 17.26
N THR A 48 -10.68 16.22 18.04
CA THR A 48 -9.73 17.25 18.50
C THR A 48 -8.63 17.57 17.49
N HIS A 49 -8.51 16.78 16.43
CA HIS A 49 -7.49 16.89 15.38
C HIS A 49 -8.16 16.91 14.00
N THR A 50 -7.43 17.41 13.00
CA THR A 50 -7.85 17.35 11.61
C THR A 50 -7.58 15.97 11.03
N VAL A 51 -8.50 15.46 10.21
CA VAL A 51 -8.39 14.14 9.56
C VAL A 51 -7.98 14.32 8.10
N HIS A 52 -6.96 13.59 7.68
CA HIS A 52 -6.47 13.56 6.30
C HIS A 52 -6.96 12.26 5.67
N PHE A 53 -8.25 12.22 5.32
CA PHE A 53 -8.97 10.98 5.02
C PHE A 53 -8.26 10.11 3.99
N ARG A 54 -7.68 10.70 2.95
CA ARG A 54 -6.90 9.95 1.96
C ARG A 54 -5.68 9.27 2.56
N ALA A 55 -4.85 10.03 3.28
CA ALA A 55 -3.61 9.54 3.87
C ALA A 55 -3.89 8.51 4.97
N ASP A 56 -4.86 8.82 5.84
CA ASP A 56 -5.30 7.95 6.92
C ASP A 56 -5.83 6.62 6.36
N MET A 57 -6.71 6.66 5.35
CA MET A 57 -7.25 5.46 4.71
C MET A 57 -6.14 4.59 4.11
N ALA A 58 -5.19 5.19 3.38
CA ALA A 58 -4.08 4.47 2.81
C ALA A 58 -3.22 3.80 3.91
N LEU A 59 -2.91 4.51 4.99
CA LEU A 59 -2.13 3.92 6.08
C LEU A 59 -2.89 2.82 6.84
N PHE A 60 -4.19 2.97 7.08
CA PHE A 60 -4.99 1.90 7.70
C PHE A 60 -5.12 0.67 6.80
N LEU A 61 -5.30 0.85 5.49
CA LEU A 61 -5.27 -0.25 4.53
C LEU A 61 -3.91 -0.95 4.51
N SER A 62 -2.82 -0.16 4.59
CA SER A 62 -1.47 -0.70 4.70
C SER A 62 -1.31 -1.60 5.94
N LEU A 63 -1.76 -1.11 7.10
CA LEU A 63 -1.72 -1.85 8.35
C LEU A 63 -2.56 -3.13 8.28
N ALA A 64 -3.80 -3.03 7.80
CA ALA A 64 -4.71 -4.16 7.69
C ALA A 64 -4.15 -5.25 6.76
N CYS A 65 -3.66 -4.87 5.57
CA CYS A 65 -3.05 -5.82 4.64
C CYS A 65 -1.78 -6.46 5.23
N SER A 66 -0.98 -5.69 5.95
CA SER A 66 0.24 -6.19 6.60
C SER A 66 -0.07 -7.22 7.70
N LEU A 67 -1.08 -6.96 8.55
CA LEU A 67 -1.51 -7.92 9.58
C LEU A 67 -2.07 -9.20 8.96
N LEU A 68 -2.89 -9.07 7.91
CA LEU A 68 -3.41 -10.23 7.18
C LEU A 68 -2.28 -11.02 6.49
N ALA A 69 -1.24 -10.34 5.98
CA ALA A 69 -0.08 -10.98 5.40
C ALA A 69 0.68 -11.83 6.42
N ILE A 70 0.89 -11.32 7.64
CA ILE A 70 1.51 -12.09 8.74
C ILE A 70 0.73 -13.38 8.99
N VAL A 71 -0.59 -13.26 9.16
CA VAL A 71 -1.45 -14.43 9.41
C VAL A 71 -1.37 -15.44 8.26
N ALA A 72 -1.38 -14.98 7.01
CA ALA A 72 -1.26 -15.83 5.84
C ALA A 72 0.10 -16.57 5.77
N PHE A 73 1.20 -15.87 6.09
CA PHE A 73 2.54 -16.47 6.18
C PHE A 73 2.63 -17.50 7.31
N LEU A 74 2.13 -17.19 8.50
CA LEU A 74 2.13 -18.12 9.64
C LEU A 74 1.31 -19.39 9.31
N ASN A 75 0.13 -19.21 8.72
CA ASN A 75 -0.72 -20.33 8.28
C ASN A 75 -0.11 -21.17 7.16
N SER A 76 0.90 -20.64 6.46
CA SER A 76 1.56 -21.39 5.37
C SER A 76 2.62 -22.38 5.83
N CYS A 77 3.01 -22.32 7.11
CA CYS A 77 4.06 -23.17 7.66
C CYS A 77 3.59 -24.61 7.86
N ALA A 78 4.34 -25.56 7.32
CA ALA A 78 4.19 -26.96 7.65
C ALA A 78 4.81 -27.23 9.03
N ILE A 79 4.18 -28.11 9.81
CA ILE A 79 4.78 -28.66 11.02
C ILE A 79 5.60 -29.88 10.59
N ASP A 80 6.79 -29.62 10.08
CA ASP A 80 7.74 -30.64 9.61
C ASP A 80 9.14 -30.43 10.23
N ASN A 81 10.00 -31.45 10.12
CA ASN A 81 11.37 -31.39 10.64
C ASN A 81 12.29 -30.47 9.82
N THR A 82 11.88 -30.14 8.59
CA THR A 82 12.68 -29.36 7.63
C THR A 82 12.38 -27.86 7.63
N GLY A 83 11.28 -27.44 8.25
CA GLY A 83 10.83 -26.06 8.25
C GLY A 83 10.49 -25.56 6.85
N THR A 84 9.41 -26.07 6.26
CA THR A 84 8.92 -25.63 4.94
C THR A 84 7.57 -24.94 5.00
N CYS A 85 7.29 -24.07 4.02
CA CYS A 85 5.95 -23.56 3.75
C CYS A 85 5.41 -24.25 2.50
N ASP A 86 4.34 -25.04 2.65
CA ASP A 86 3.80 -25.89 1.58
C ASP A 86 2.37 -25.51 1.15
N HIS A 87 1.79 -24.47 1.76
CA HIS A 87 0.42 -24.05 1.52
C HIS A 87 0.33 -22.75 0.71
N TRP A 88 -0.70 -22.65 -0.16
CA TRP A 88 -0.91 -21.52 -1.09
C TRP A 88 -1.14 -20.18 -0.39
N SER A 89 -1.49 -20.19 0.89
CA SER A 89 -1.57 -18.98 1.73
C SER A 89 -0.24 -18.23 1.81
N PHE A 90 0.89 -18.88 1.52
CA PHE A 90 2.17 -18.19 1.37
C PHE A 90 2.10 -17.10 0.29
N ILE A 91 1.53 -17.43 -0.88
CA ILE A 91 1.38 -16.48 -1.99
C ILE A 91 0.38 -15.38 -1.62
N VAL A 92 -0.68 -15.72 -0.90
CA VAL A 92 -1.61 -14.70 -0.35
C VAL A 92 -0.87 -13.71 0.54
N GLY A 93 0.03 -14.21 1.40
CA GLY A 93 0.88 -13.38 2.24
C GLY A 93 1.74 -12.42 1.42
N ASP A 94 2.38 -12.89 0.35
CA ASP A 94 3.16 -12.04 -0.56
C ASP A 94 2.28 -10.96 -1.22
N LEU A 95 1.10 -11.32 -1.73
CA LEU A 95 0.18 -10.37 -2.38
C LEU A 95 -0.31 -9.29 -1.40
N LEU A 96 -0.70 -9.68 -0.19
CA LEU A 96 -1.12 -8.75 0.86
C LEU A 96 0.03 -7.88 1.35
N MET A 97 1.24 -8.42 1.46
CA MET A 97 2.45 -7.64 1.77
C MET A 97 2.64 -6.53 0.73
N TYR A 98 2.52 -6.85 -0.56
CA TYR A 98 2.65 -5.87 -1.63
C TYR A 98 1.55 -4.80 -1.61
N PHE A 99 0.29 -5.18 -1.35
CA PHE A 99 -0.78 -4.20 -1.12
C PHE A 99 -0.47 -3.31 0.10
N GLY A 100 0.05 -3.89 1.18
CA GLY A 100 0.49 -3.17 2.36
C GLY A 100 1.52 -2.08 2.00
N LEU A 101 2.60 -2.50 1.33
CA LEU A 101 3.67 -1.60 0.90
C LEU A 101 3.17 -0.51 -0.04
N ALA A 102 2.35 -0.84 -1.04
CA ALA A 102 1.82 0.15 -1.98
C ALA A 102 0.99 1.23 -1.27
N ASN A 103 0.13 0.82 -0.33
CA ASN A 103 -0.66 1.77 0.45
C ASN A 103 0.19 2.59 1.44
N ALA A 104 1.25 2.01 2.02
CA ALA A 104 2.21 2.77 2.81
C ALA A 104 2.91 3.85 1.98
N VAL A 105 3.31 3.52 0.74
CA VAL A 105 3.90 4.48 -0.18
C VAL A 105 2.90 5.61 -0.48
N THR A 106 1.63 5.31 -0.78
CA THR A 106 0.61 6.35 -0.95
C THR A 106 0.47 7.23 0.30
N GLY A 107 0.32 6.61 1.48
CA GLY A 107 0.15 7.33 2.74
C GLY A 107 1.35 8.20 3.13
N PHE A 108 2.55 7.89 2.64
CA PHE A 108 3.73 8.71 2.87
C PHE A 108 3.94 9.79 1.82
N PHE A 109 3.89 9.43 0.53
CA PHE A 109 4.29 10.31 -0.56
C PHE A 109 3.20 11.31 -0.94
N ALA A 110 1.91 10.99 -0.79
CA ALA A 110 0.84 11.93 -1.10
C ALA A 110 0.84 13.16 -0.16
N PRO A 111 0.84 13.00 1.18
CA PRO A 111 0.88 14.16 2.09
C PRO A 111 2.19 14.96 1.95
N LEU A 112 3.29 14.27 1.67
CA LEU A 112 4.58 14.92 1.44
C LEU A 112 4.55 15.80 0.18
N ASN A 113 3.89 15.35 -0.90
CA ASN A 113 3.70 16.15 -2.11
C ASN A 113 2.89 17.43 -1.82
N GLU A 114 1.84 17.33 -1.02
CA GLU A 114 1.02 18.47 -0.58
C GLU A 114 1.83 19.44 0.29
N GLN A 115 2.65 18.93 1.22
CA GLN A 115 3.55 19.78 2.01
C GLN A 115 4.53 20.56 1.15
N PHE A 116 5.08 19.96 0.09
CA PHE A 116 5.96 20.68 -0.85
C PHE A 116 5.20 21.76 -1.63
N LEU A 117 3.94 21.51 -2.02
CA LEU A 117 3.10 22.53 -2.65
C LEU A 117 2.87 23.72 -1.72
N LEU A 118 2.60 23.48 -0.44
CA LEU A 118 2.49 24.52 0.57
C LEU A 118 3.82 25.25 0.79
N ALA A 119 4.95 24.53 0.79
CA ALA A 119 6.27 25.13 0.94
C ALA A 119 6.61 26.09 -0.22
N ILE A 120 6.21 25.75 -1.45
CA ILE A 120 6.34 26.64 -2.61
C ILE A 120 5.57 27.96 -2.38
N GLN A 121 4.35 27.87 -1.84
CA GLN A 121 3.52 29.06 -1.55
C GLN A 121 4.12 29.94 -0.45
N LEU A 122 4.73 29.32 0.57
CA LEU A 122 5.29 30.03 1.73
C LEU A 122 6.71 30.58 1.49
N ALA A 123 7.47 30.01 0.55
CA ALA A 123 8.82 30.45 0.20
C ALA A 123 9.01 30.65 -1.32
N PRO A 124 8.36 31.66 -1.93
CA PRO A 124 8.40 31.84 -3.39
C PRO A 124 9.81 32.07 -3.96
N SER A 125 10.71 32.67 -3.17
CA SER A 125 12.11 32.90 -3.57
C SER A 125 12.92 31.62 -3.76
N GLN A 126 12.42 30.48 -3.25
CA GLN A 126 13.05 29.16 -3.35
C GLN A 126 12.22 28.16 -4.18
N GLU A 127 11.22 28.65 -4.92
CA GLU A 127 10.27 27.82 -5.68
C GLU A 127 10.98 26.79 -6.58
N ILE A 128 12.07 27.18 -7.24
CA ILE A 128 12.83 26.31 -8.14
C ILE A 128 13.41 25.11 -7.37
N GLN A 129 14.09 25.36 -6.25
CA GLN A 129 14.71 24.31 -5.45
C GLN A 129 13.66 23.37 -4.84
N ILE A 130 12.58 23.94 -4.29
CA ILE A 130 11.49 23.17 -3.68
C ILE A 130 10.78 22.32 -4.74
N THR A 131 10.57 22.85 -5.94
CA THR A 131 9.98 22.11 -7.07
C THR A 131 10.85 20.94 -7.53
N ILE A 132 12.17 21.11 -7.55
CA ILE A 132 13.10 20.01 -7.87
C ILE A 132 12.96 18.88 -6.84
N PHE A 133 12.99 19.21 -5.55
CA PHE A 133 12.81 18.21 -4.48
C PHE A 133 11.45 17.51 -4.57
N ARG A 134 10.38 18.29 -4.77
CA ARG A 134 9.03 17.74 -4.97
C ARG A 134 8.99 16.74 -6.12
N LYS A 135 9.50 17.10 -7.30
CA LYS A 135 9.52 16.22 -8.49
C LYS A 135 10.34 14.96 -8.24
N ALA A 136 11.51 15.08 -7.62
CA ALA A 136 12.35 13.93 -7.31
C ALA A 136 11.63 12.92 -6.39
N ILE A 137 11.01 13.42 -5.32
CA ILE A 137 10.25 12.61 -4.36
C ILE A 137 9.01 12.00 -5.02
N TYR A 138 8.30 12.78 -5.83
CA TYR A 138 7.15 12.31 -6.61
C TYR A 138 7.52 11.12 -7.50
N TYR A 139 8.56 11.23 -8.33
CA TYR A 139 8.95 10.15 -9.25
C TYR A 139 9.49 8.92 -8.52
N LEU A 140 10.23 9.10 -7.44
CA LEU A 140 10.70 7.98 -6.60
C LEU A 140 9.52 7.26 -5.95
N GLY A 141 8.59 8.00 -5.35
CA GLY A 141 7.37 7.45 -4.76
C GLY A 141 6.51 6.74 -5.79
N ALA A 142 6.30 7.35 -6.97
CA ALA A 142 5.52 6.77 -8.06
C ALA A 142 6.11 5.45 -8.56
N THR A 143 7.44 5.40 -8.68
CA THR A 143 8.16 4.19 -9.07
C THR A 143 8.03 3.10 -8.02
N ALA A 144 8.25 3.43 -6.74
CA ALA A 144 8.10 2.49 -5.63
C ALA A 144 6.67 1.93 -5.60
N TRP A 145 5.68 2.81 -5.69
CA TRP A 145 4.27 2.44 -5.73
C TRP A 145 3.96 1.49 -6.88
N PHE A 146 4.37 1.83 -8.11
CA PHE A 146 4.11 1.02 -9.30
C PHE A 146 4.77 -0.36 -9.20
N VAL A 147 6.02 -0.42 -8.74
CA VAL A 147 6.74 -1.69 -8.56
C VAL A 147 6.04 -2.55 -7.51
N THR A 148 5.61 -1.97 -6.39
CA THR A 148 4.91 -2.72 -5.34
C THR A 148 3.53 -3.19 -5.74
N LEU A 149 2.74 -2.38 -6.46
CA LEU A 149 1.36 -2.73 -6.80
C LEU A 149 1.24 -3.58 -8.08
N TYR A 150 2.19 -3.51 -9.01
CA TYR A 150 2.06 -4.25 -10.27
C TYR A 150 3.15 -5.28 -10.46
N ILE A 151 4.42 -4.88 -10.35
CA ILE A 151 5.54 -5.74 -10.72
C ILE A 151 5.74 -6.86 -9.70
N GLY A 152 5.75 -6.54 -8.40
CA GLY A 152 5.94 -7.53 -7.32
C GLY A 152 4.91 -8.66 -7.36
N PRO A 153 3.60 -8.34 -7.27
CA PRO A 153 2.52 -9.31 -7.36
C PRO A 153 2.55 -10.17 -8.63
N LEU A 154 2.82 -9.55 -9.78
CA LEU A 154 2.94 -10.25 -11.06
C LEU A 154 4.08 -11.28 -11.03
N VAL A 155 5.26 -10.88 -10.56
CA VAL A 155 6.42 -11.77 -10.44
C VAL A 155 6.13 -12.91 -9.47
N THR A 156 5.48 -12.63 -8.34
CA THR A 156 5.07 -13.65 -7.36
C THR A 156 4.11 -14.67 -7.99
N LEU A 157 3.09 -14.22 -8.71
CA LEU A 157 2.12 -15.11 -9.37
C LEU A 157 2.75 -15.94 -10.49
N ILE A 158 3.65 -15.36 -11.28
CA ILE A 158 4.38 -16.08 -12.34
C ILE A 158 5.30 -17.15 -11.76
N ARG A 159 5.98 -16.85 -10.64
CA ARG A 159 6.93 -17.76 -9.99
C ARG A 159 6.29 -18.70 -8.98
N SER A 160 4.97 -18.62 -8.79
CA SER A 160 4.26 -19.45 -7.84
C SER A 160 4.39 -20.94 -8.19
N PRO A 161 4.88 -21.79 -7.27
CA PRO A 161 5.04 -23.22 -7.51
C PRO A 161 3.72 -24.01 -7.49
N PHE A 162 2.60 -23.35 -7.17
CA PHE A 162 1.30 -23.99 -7.00
C PHE A 162 0.61 -24.29 -8.34
N PRO A 163 -0.34 -25.26 -8.37
CA PRO A 163 -1.11 -25.59 -9.56
C PRO A 163 -1.75 -24.38 -10.23
N LYS A 164 -1.83 -24.41 -11.57
CA LYS A 164 -2.40 -23.32 -12.38
C LYS A 164 -3.81 -22.91 -11.94
N THR A 165 -4.63 -23.85 -11.48
CA THR A 165 -5.99 -23.57 -10.98
C THR A 165 -5.96 -22.66 -9.75
N ILE A 166 -5.07 -22.94 -8.78
CA ILE A 166 -4.90 -22.10 -7.59
C ILE A 166 -4.35 -20.73 -7.99
N ASN A 167 -3.34 -20.69 -8.86
CA ASN A 167 -2.78 -19.41 -9.33
C ASN A 167 -3.81 -18.53 -10.06
N ARG A 168 -4.77 -19.12 -10.79
CA ARG A 168 -5.89 -18.38 -11.41
C ARG A 168 -6.79 -17.77 -10.35
N TYR A 169 -7.16 -18.53 -9.31
CA TYR A 169 -7.95 -18.01 -8.20
C TYR A 169 -7.20 -16.89 -7.47
N LEU A 170 -5.91 -17.07 -7.19
CA LEU A 170 -5.08 -16.03 -6.57
C LEU A 170 -4.99 -14.76 -7.43
N SER A 171 -4.86 -14.91 -8.75
CA SER A 171 -4.85 -13.79 -9.69
C SER A 171 -6.19 -13.05 -9.71
N LEU A 172 -7.30 -13.79 -9.69
CA LEU A 172 -8.65 -13.21 -9.63
C LEU A 172 -8.87 -12.48 -8.30
N SER A 173 -8.51 -13.11 -7.18
CA SER A 173 -8.56 -12.49 -5.85
C SER A 173 -7.71 -11.23 -5.77
N TYR A 174 -6.54 -11.22 -6.42
CA TYR A 174 -5.69 -10.04 -6.53
C TYR A 174 -6.40 -8.89 -7.24
N ILE A 175 -6.99 -9.16 -8.41
CA ILE A 175 -7.72 -8.15 -9.20
C ILE A 175 -8.93 -7.61 -8.41
N LEU A 176 -9.68 -8.48 -7.74
CA LEU A 176 -10.82 -8.08 -6.91
C LEU A 176 -10.39 -7.20 -5.73
N MET A 177 -9.30 -7.58 -5.04
CA MET A 177 -8.76 -6.78 -3.94
C MET A 177 -8.23 -5.44 -4.44
N LEU A 178 -7.54 -5.41 -5.59
CA LEU A 178 -7.08 -4.18 -6.22
C LEU A 178 -8.25 -3.23 -6.52
N ALA A 179 -9.36 -3.75 -7.09
CA ALA A 179 -10.55 -2.96 -7.32
C ALA A 179 -11.18 -2.45 -6.02
N ALA A 180 -11.24 -3.26 -4.98
CA ALA A 180 -11.77 -2.86 -3.66
C ALA A 180 -10.93 -1.76 -3.01
N ILE A 181 -9.59 -1.89 -3.01
CA ILE A 181 -8.68 -0.88 -2.46
C ILE A 181 -8.77 0.43 -3.26
N THR A 182 -8.80 0.33 -4.60
CA THR A 182 -8.97 1.48 -5.50
C THR A 182 -10.28 2.21 -5.21
N TRP A 183 -11.35 1.46 -4.96
CA TRP A 183 -12.66 2.01 -4.59
C TRP A 183 -12.63 2.72 -3.24
N LEU A 184 -12.00 2.14 -2.23
CA LEU A 184 -11.88 2.78 -0.91
C LEU A 184 -11.07 4.08 -0.98
N ASN A 185 -9.97 4.10 -1.72
CA ASN A 185 -9.18 5.31 -1.94
C ASN A 185 -9.97 6.38 -2.72
N TYR A 186 -10.73 5.97 -3.73
CA TYR A 186 -11.65 6.87 -4.43
C TYR A 186 -12.69 7.49 -3.49
N GLN A 187 -13.32 6.69 -2.62
CA GLN A 187 -14.30 7.20 -1.66
C GLN A 187 -13.66 8.16 -0.65
N ALA A 188 -12.45 7.87 -0.19
CA ALA A 188 -11.69 8.77 0.68
C ALA A 188 -11.42 10.12 -0.01
N PHE A 189 -10.97 10.09 -1.27
CA PHE A 189 -10.76 11.30 -2.08
C PHE A 189 -12.05 12.11 -2.25
N VAL A 190 -13.15 11.44 -2.63
CA VAL A 190 -14.45 12.10 -2.84
C VAL A 190 -14.92 12.76 -1.55
N PHE A 191 -14.84 12.06 -0.43
CA PHE A 191 -15.18 12.60 0.88
C PHE A 191 -14.34 13.84 1.21
N GLU A 192 -13.04 13.76 0.95
CA GLU A 192 -12.12 14.87 1.22
C GLU A 192 -12.40 16.10 0.33
N ALA A 193 -12.58 15.88 -0.97
CA ALA A 193 -12.87 16.94 -1.94
C ALA A 193 -14.19 17.69 -1.66
N PHE A 194 -15.21 17.02 -1.13
CA PHE A 194 -16.49 17.64 -0.78
C PHE A 194 -16.44 18.49 0.49
N ASN A 195 -15.57 18.14 1.44
CA ASN A 195 -15.51 18.77 2.76
C ASN A 195 -14.40 19.81 2.89
N THR A 196 -13.39 19.76 2.02
CA THR A 196 -12.39 20.81 1.90
C THR A 196 -12.94 21.93 1.02
N GLN A 197 -12.79 23.20 1.42
CA GLN A 197 -13.30 24.39 0.70
C GLN A 197 -12.63 24.65 -0.67
N THR A 198 -11.95 23.66 -1.23
CA THR A 198 -11.45 23.60 -2.61
C THR A 198 -12.61 23.52 -3.60
N LYS A 199 -13.39 24.61 -3.70
CA LYS A 199 -14.34 24.84 -4.78
C LYS A 199 -13.58 24.78 -6.11
N GLY A 200 -13.71 23.67 -6.83
CA GLY A 200 -13.20 23.54 -8.20
C GLY A 200 -12.21 22.40 -8.47
N LEU A 201 -11.89 21.54 -7.50
CA LEU A 201 -11.16 20.30 -7.80
C LEU A 201 -12.08 19.38 -8.61
N ALA A 202 -11.72 19.12 -9.87
CA ALA A 202 -12.38 18.11 -10.67
C ALA A 202 -12.21 16.76 -9.98
N ILE A 203 -13.31 16.14 -9.58
CA ILE A 203 -13.28 14.78 -9.02
C ILE A 203 -12.72 13.87 -10.13
N PRO A 204 -11.53 13.28 -9.95
CA PRO A 204 -10.93 12.48 -10.97
C PRO A 204 -11.75 11.19 -11.12
N HIS A 205 -11.78 10.63 -12.32
CA HIS A 205 -12.53 9.40 -12.55
C HIS A 205 -11.98 8.27 -11.67
N TYR A 206 -12.84 7.37 -11.19
CA TYR A 206 -12.43 6.18 -10.43
C TYR A 206 -11.20 5.45 -10.99
N LEU A 207 -11.04 5.41 -12.32
CA LEU A 207 -9.89 4.76 -12.97
C LEU A 207 -8.55 5.46 -12.73
N SER A 208 -8.51 6.74 -12.34
CA SER A 208 -7.27 7.42 -11.99
C SER A 208 -6.66 6.86 -10.70
N GLU A 209 -7.48 6.31 -9.81
CA GLU A 209 -7.01 5.70 -8.56
C GLU A 209 -6.26 4.37 -8.82
N LEU A 210 -6.39 3.79 -10.02
CA LEU A 210 -5.49 2.71 -10.50
C LEU A 210 -4.07 3.23 -10.78
N PHE A 211 -3.83 4.53 -10.71
CA PHE A 211 -2.50 5.11 -10.77
C PHE A 211 -2.44 6.22 -9.73
N GLN A 212 -2.33 5.82 -8.45
CA GLN A 212 -2.28 6.74 -7.30
C GLN A 212 -1.36 7.96 -7.51
N PRO A 213 -0.18 7.85 -8.14
CA PRO A 213 0.65 9.03 -8.37
C PRO A 213 -0.03 10.14 -9.18
N ILE A 214 -1.00 9.85 -10.05
CA ILE A 214 -1.72 10.87 -10.83
C ILE A 214 -2.59 11.76 -9.93
N VAL A 215 -3.01 11.22 -8.79
CA VAL A 215 -3.95 11.84 -7.86
C VAL A 215 -3.26 12.38 -6.60
N TRP A 216 -1.92 12.27 -6.50
CA TRP A 216 -1.11 12.88 -5.43
C TRP A 216 -0.86 14.37 -5.63
#